data_AF-A0A2V9SNC9-F1
#
_entry.id   AF-A0A2V9SNC9-F1
#
_cell.length_a   1.000
_cell.length_b   1.000
_cell.length_c   1.000
_cell.angle_alpha   90.00
_cell.angle_beta   90.00
_cell.angle_gamma   90.00
#
_symmetry.space_group_name_H-M   'P 1'
#
loop_
_entity.id
_entity.type
_entity.pdbx_description
1 polymer ?
#
loop_
_entity_poly.entity_id
_entity_poly.type
_entity_poly.pdbx_seq_one_letter_code
_entity_poly.pdbx_strand_id
1 'polypeptide(L)'
;MTQMRKRLFAALAAWLLVAAVVSPTSSAKEDKPVPPKLKVGDTAPDFKLQYFDGSDLKDVTLSQYRGKKNVVLAFYIFAFTGG
;
A
#
# COMPACT_ATOMS: atom_id res chain seq x y z
N MET A 1 -19.84 37.19 -43.37
CA MET A 1 -20.08 36.03 -42.46
C MET A 1 -18.81 35.19 -42.24
N THR A 2 -17.60 35.80 -42.25
CA THR A 2 -16.34 35.06 -42.44
C THR A 2 -15.32 35.22 -41.31
N GLN A 3 -15.48 36.23 -40.45
CA GLN A 3 -14.56 36.50 -39.32
C GLN A 3 -14.91 35.74 -38.04
N MET A 4 -16.20 35.47 -37.80
CA MET A 4 -16.66 34.79 -36.59
C MET A 4 -16.26 33.30 -36.58
N ARG A 5 -16.29 32.65 -37.75
CA ARG A 5 -15.83 31.26 -37.91
C ARG A 5 -14.33 31.11 -37.63
N LYS A 6 -13.50 32.06 -38.10
CA LYS A 6 -12.04 32.05 -37.86
C LYS A 6 -11.69 32.23 -36.38
N ARG A 7 -12.42 33.07 -35.66
CA ARG A 7 -12.25 33.26 -34.21
C ARG A 7 -12.71 32.03 -33.41
N LEU A 8 -13.76 31.36 -33.84
CA LEU A 8 -14.21 30.09 -33.26
C LEU A 8 -13.21 28.96 -33.49
N PHE A 9 -12.64 28.84 -34.70
CA PHE A 9 -11.59 27.85 -34.97
C PHE A 9 -10.28 28.15 -34.23
N ALA A 10 -9.88 29.41 -34.12
CA ALA A 10 -8.68 29.80 -33.35
C ALA A 10 -8.86 29.56 -31.85
N ALA A 11 -10.04 29.84 -31.30
CA ALA A 11 -10.35 29.54 -29.90
C ALA A 11 -10.38 28.02 -29.63
N LEU A 12 -10.93 27.21 -30.54
CA LEU A 12 -10.95 25.75 -30.40
C LEU A 12 -9.55 25.14 -30.49
N ALA A 13 -8.70 25.64 -31.40
CA ALA A 13 -7.31 25.19 -31.53
C ALA A 13 -6.45 25.58 -30.33
N ALA A 14 -6.65 26.78 -29.77
CA ALA A 14 -6.00 27.20 -28.53
C ALA A 14 -6.47 26.35 -27.33
N TRP A 15 -7.73 25.93 -27.30
CA TRP A 15 -8.25 25.06 -26.25
C TRP A 15 -7.72 23.61 -26.36
N LEU A 16 -7.56 23.09 -27.59
CA LEU A 16 -6.94 21.78 -27.83
C LEU A 16 -5.43 21.75 -27.50
N LEU A 17 -4.71 22.85 -27.69
CA LEU A 17 -3.28 22.94 -27.35
C LEU A 17 -3.04 22.97 -25.83
N VAL A 18 -3.98 23.49 -25.03
CA VAL A 18 -3.87 23.48 -23.56
C VAL A 18 -4.18 22.10 -22.98
N ALA A 19 -5.07 21.31 -23.61
CA ALA A 19 -5.42 19.97 -23.14
C ALA A 19 -4.29 18.93 -23.30
N ALA A 20 -3.36 19.13 -24.25
CA ALA A 20 -2.28 18.17 -24.53
C ALA A 20 -1.12 18.23 -23.52
N VAL A 21 -0.97 19.30 -22.73
CA VAL A 21 0.17 19.48 -21.81
C VAL A 21 -0.12 18.96 -20.39
N VAL A 22 -1.39 18.71 -20.04
CA VAL A 22 -1.79 18.32 -18.67
C VAL A 22 -2.18 16.85 -18.57
N SER A 23 -1.52 15.97 -19.34
CA SER A 23 -1.61 14.54 -19.06
C SER A 23 -0.66 14.23 -17.90
N PRO A 24 -1.13 13.96 -16.66
CA PRO A 24 -0.25 13.43 -15.65
C PRO A 24 0.16 12.04 -16.13
N THR A 25 1.38 11.91 -16.63
CA THR A 25 2.07 10.63 -16.69
C THR A 25 2.32 10.21 -15.25
N SER A 26 1.26 9.69 -14.61
CA SER A 26 1.34 8.96 -13.36
C SER A 26 2.07 7.67 -13.69
N SER A 27 3.41 7.71 -13.68
CA SER A 27 4.23 6.53 -13.52
C SER A 27 3.86 5.92 -12.18
N ALA A 28 2.89 5.02 -12.20
CA ALA A 28 2.63 4.11 -11.10
C ALA A 28 3.91 3.28 -10.94
N LYS A 29 4.82 3.76 -10.08
CA LYS A 29 5.88 2.92 -9.52
C LYS A 29 5.13 1.81 -8.79
N GLU A 30 5.19 0.63 -9.39
CA GLU A 30 4.72 -0.61 -8.81
C GLU A 30 5.61 -0.89 -7.58
N ASP A 31 5.22 -0.35 -6.42
CA ASP A 31 5.82 -0.64 -5.12
C ASP A 31 5.39 -2.04 -4.70
N LYS A 32 5.89 -3.06 -5.42
CA LYS A 32 5.75 -4.44 -4.96
C LYS A 32 6.50 -4.54 -3.65
N PRO A 33 5.85 -4.92 -2.53
CA PRO A 33 6.54 -5.09 -1.27
C PRO A 33 7.65 -6.11 -1.49
N VAL A 34 8.90 -5.67 -1.42
CA VAL A 34 10.05 -6.58 -1.43
C VAL A 34 9.91 -7.42 -0.17
N PRO A 35 9.75 -8.76 -0.28
CA PRO A 35 9.66 -9.59 0.90
C PRO A 35 10.92 -9.39 1.74
N PRO A 36 10.81 -9.10 3.05
CA PRO A 36 11.99 -8.97 3.89
C PRO A 36 12.81 -10.27 3.79
N LYS A 37 14.07 -10.16 3.39
CA LYS A 37 15.02 -11.28 3.39
C LYS A 37 15.32 -11.65 4.83
N LEU A 38 14.57 -12.60 5.38
CA LEU A 38 14.79 -13.15 6.72
C LEU A 38 15.81 -14.29 6.64
N LYS A 39 16.82 -14.30 7.52
CA LYS A 39 17.73 -15.42 7.71
C LYS A 39 17.69 -15.90 9.16
N VAL A 40 18.00 -17.18 9.37
CA VAL A 40 18.14 -17.72 10.72
C VAL A 40 19.31 -17.03 11.43
N GLY A 41 19.10 -16.67 12.69
CA GLY A 41 20.05 -15.91 13.49
C GLY A 41 19.82 -14.39 13.42
N ASP A 42 19.08 -13.91 12.41
CA ASP A 42 18.69 -12.51 12.38
C ASP A 42 17.71 -12.22 13.52
N THR A 43 17.77 -10.98 13.97
CA THR A 43 16.76 -10.46 14.87
C THR A 43 15.39 -10.46 14.19
N ALA A 44 14.41 -11.19 14.76
CA ALA A 44 13.05 -11.22 14.24
C ALA A 44 12.43 -9.80 14.20
N PRO A 45 11.78 -9.40 13.09
CA PRO A 45 11.11 -8.10 13.01
C PRO A 45 10.02 -7.96 14.07
N ASP A 46 9.93 -6.79 14.67
CA ASP A 46 8.84 -6.50 15.60
C ASP A 46 7.53 -6.26 14.83
N PHE A 47 6.43 -6.66 15.43
CA PHE A 47 5.09 -6.40 14.91
C PHE A 47 4.13 -6.25 16.09
N LYS A 48 3.00 -5.61 15.82
CA LYS A 48 1.91 -5.42 16.76
C LYS A 48 0.64 -6.05 16.20
N LEU A 49 -0.01 -6.91 16.98
CA LEU A 49 -1.28 -7.54 16.63
C LEU A 49 -2.32 -7.27 17.71
N GLN A 50 -3.59 -7.31 17.32
CA GLN A 50 -4.69 -7.40 18.25
C GLN A 50 -5.09 -8.86 18.44
N TYR A 51 -5.35 -9.24 19.69
CA TYR A 51 -5.91 -10.52 20.05
C TYR A 51 -7.14 -10.32 20.95
N PHE A 52 -8.08 -11.26 20.89
CA PHE A 52 -9.25 -11.26 21.74
C PHE A 52 -9.06 -12.29 22.86
N ASP A 53 -9.31 -11.91 24.11
CA ASP A 53 -9.13 -12.77 25.27
C ASP A 53 -10.44 -13.27 25.90
N GLY A 54 -11.58 -12.93 25.31
CA GLY A 54 -12.91 -13.27 25.80
C GLY A 54 -13.74 -12.07 26.25
N SER A 55 -13.11 -10.94 26.59
CA SER A 55 -13.81 -9.70 26.93
C SER A 55 -13.52 -8.57 25.96
N ASP A 56 -12.24 -8.35 25.65
CA ASP A 56 -11.80 -7.15 24.92
C ASP A 56 -10.71 -7.48 23.90
N LEU A 57 -10.54 -6.58 22.94
CA LEU A 57 -9.37 -6.60 22.05
C LEU A 57 -8.17 -6.00 22.80
N LYS A 58 -7.06 -6.74 22.79
CA LYS A 58 -5.81 -6.36 23.42
C LYS A 58 -4.69 -6.36 22.41
N ASP A 59 -3.75 -5.44 22.61
CA ASP A 59 -2.55 -5.34 21.79
C ASP A 59 -1.43 -6.23 22.34
N VAL A 60 -0.74 -6.93 21.45
CA VAL A 60 0.50 -7.67 21.75
C VAL A 60 1.58 -7.28 20.76
N THR A 61 2.82 -7.12 21.24
CA THR A 61 4.00 -6.94 20.38
C THR A 61 5.00 -8.07 20.59
N LEU A 62 5.73 -8.45 19.54
CA LEU A 62 6.77 -9.49 19.66
C LEU A 62 7.87 -9.06 20.65
N SER A 63 8.23 -7.77 20.65
CA SER A 63 9.22 -7.18 21.54
C SER A 63 8.94 -7.38 23.03
N GLN A 64 7.68 -7.52 23.45
CA GLN A 64 7.32 -7.77 24.86
C GLN A 64 7.95 -9.05 25.44
N TYR A 65 8.24 -10.03 24.59
CA TYR A 65 8.77 -11.35 24.97
C TYR A 65 10.29 -11.48 24.85
N ARG A 66 10.98 -10.50 24.25
CA ARG A 66 12.45 -10.49 24.07
C ARG A 66 13.17 -10.75 25.39
N GLY A 67 14.05 -11.75 25.42
CA GLY A 67 14.85 -12.11 26.59
C GLY A 67 14.06 -12.68 27.77
N LYS A 68 12.74 -12.85 27.65
CA LYS A 68 11.87 -13.35 28.74
C LYS A 68 11.37 -14.76 28.48
N LYS A 69 11.01 -15.07 27.22
CA LYS A 69 10.45 -16.37 26.83
C LYS A 69 10.91 -16.75 25.44
N ASN A 70 11.01 -18.05 25.18
CA ASN A 70 11.08 -18.57 23.81
C ASN A 70 9.70 -18.42 23.16
N VAL A 71 9.67 -18.00 21.88
CA VAL A 71 8.44 -17.72 21.14
C VAL A 71 8.47 -18.49 19.83
N VAL A 72 7.36 -19.15 19.50
CA VAL A 72 7.12 -19.81 18.22
C VAL A 72 6.01 -19.06 17.49
N LEU A 73 6.24 -18.71 16.22
CA LEU A 73 5.22 -18.11 15.35
C LEU A 73 4.72 -19.13 14.35
N ALA A 74 3.40 -19.24 14.23
CA ALA A 74 2.73 -20.01 13.19
C ALA A 74 1.79 -19.09 12.41
N PHE A 75 1.81 -19.20 11.09
CA PHE A 75 0.91 -18.48 10.19
C PHE A 75 -0.08 -19.49 9.61
N TYR A 76 -1.36 -19.18 9.70
CA TYR A 76 -2.44 -19.99 9.13
C TYR A 76 -3.15 -19.17 8.05
N ILE A 77 -3.66 -19.84 7.01
CA ILE A 77 -4.30 -19.14 5.88
C ILE A 77 -5.69 -18.64 6.30
N PHE A 78 -6.51 -19.50 6.88
CA PHE A 78 -7.88 -19.16 7.31
C PHE A 78 -8.27 -19.85 8.62
N ALA A 79 -9.14 -19.19 9.39
CA ALA A 79 -9.78 -19.77 10.56
C ALA A 79 -10.64 -20.98 10.18
N PHE A 80 -10.76 -21.95 11.11
CA PHE A 80 -11.58 -23.16 10.95
C PHE A 80 -11.18 -24.06 9.76
N THR A 81 -9.89 -24.10 9.41
CA THR A 81 -9.34 -25.01 8.40
C THR A 81 -8.49 -26.10 9.03
N GLY A 82 -8.43 -27.27 8.41
CA GLY A 82 -7.43 -28.29 8.72
C GLY A 82 -6.10 -27.82 8.15
N GLY A 83 -5.23 -27.30 9.03
CA GLY A 83 -3.91 -26.80 8.67
C GLY A 83 -2.98 -27.88 8.13
#